data_AF-A0A0G1BVY1-F1
#
_entry.id   AF-A0A0G1BVY1-F1
#
_cell.length_a   1.000
_cell.length_b   1.000
_cell.length_c   1.000
_cell.angle_alpha   90.00
_cell.angle_beta   90.00
_cell.angle_gamma   90.00
#
_symmetry.space_group_name_H-M   'P 1'
#
loop_
_entity.id
_entity.type
_entity.pdbx_description
1 polymer ?
#
loop_
_entity_poly.entity_id
_entity_poly.type
_entity_poly.pdbx_seq_one_letter_code
_entity_poly.pdbx_strand_id
1 'polypeptide(L)'
;MEVNPNKQNSDFKTRTYLWTLSLVKLIEKMPKSVFGEVVSKQVLRSGTSIIANYIEAKAASSRKDFTNFFNHALKSANESKVWLALIRDTTNSQKIKDQSKILLVELDEIAKILGASLLKLRGKK
;
A
#
# COMPACT_ATOMS: atom_id res chain seq x y z
N MET A 1 -14.13 -1.80 10.62
CA MET A 1 -14.42 -0.86 9.51
C MET A 1 -15.44 -1.53 8.62
N GLU A 2 -16.65 -0.99 8.50
CA GLU A 2 -17.65 -1.57 7.60
C GLU A 2 -17.29 -1.23 6.15
N VAL A 3 -17.00 -2.26 5.35
CA VAL A 3 -16.77 -2.14 3.92
C VAL A 3 -18.08 -2.47 3.23
N ASN A 4 -18.73 -1.48 2.62
CA ASN A 4 -19.92 -1.70 1.80
C ASN A 4 -19.49 -1.95 0.33
N PRO A 5 -19.66 -3.17 -0.20
CA PRO A 5 -19.22 -3.53 -1.56
C PRO A 5 -20.05 -2.86 -2.68
N ASN A 6 -21.20 -2.24 -2.38
CA ASN A 6 -22.10 -1.66 -3.39
C ASN A 6 -21.86 -0.17 -3.69
N LYS A 7 -20.86 0.48 -3.07
CA LYS A 7 -20.50 1.87 -3.41
C LYS A 7 -19.46 1.87 -4.53
N GLN A 8 -19.92 2.04 -5.78
CA GLN A 8 -19.11 2.12 -7.01
C GLN A 8 -18.13 3.32 -7.10
N ASN A 9 -17.99 4.10 -6.02
CA ASN A 9 -16.83 4.96 -5.77
C ASN A 9 -16.20 4.47 -4.46
N SER A 10 -15.29 3.49 -4.51
CA SER A 10 -14.59 3.07 -3.30
C SER A 10 -13.70 4.23 -2.85
N ASP A 11 -14.10 4.93 -1.78
CA ASP A 11 -13.26 5.94 -1.14
C ASP A 11 -11.84 5.38 -0.94
N PHE A 12 -10.83 6.24 -1.04
CA PHE A 12 -9.42 5.84 -0.99
C PHE A 12 -9.09 5.06 0.29
N LYS A 13 -9.81 5.32 1.39
CA LYS A 13 -9.75 4.54 2.64
C LYS A 13 -10.11 3.06 2.41
N THR A 14 -11.24 2.80 1.76
CA THR A 14 -11.72 1.44 1.50
C THR A 14 -10.79 0.73 0.53
N ARG A 15 -10.35 1.43 -0.51
CA ARG A 15 -9.40 0.90 -1.50
C ARG A 15 -8.09 0.45 -0.85
N THR A 16 -7.48 1.33 -0.05
CA THR A 16 -6.24 1.00 0.68
C THR A 16 -6.45 -0.10 1.72
N TYR A 17 -7.60 -0.14 2.40
CA TYR A 17 -7.90 -1.20 3.37
C TYR A 17 -8.02 -2.58 2.71
N LEU A 18 -8.75 -2.68 1.59
CA LEU A 18 -8.89 -3.92 0.83
C LEU A 18 -7.54 -4.39 0.25
N TRP A 19 -6.71 -3.46 -0.19
CA TRP A 19 -5.34 -3.76 -0.60
C TRP A 19 -4.50 -4.30 0.57
N THR A 20 -4.56 -3.67 1.76
CA THR A 20 -3.85 -4.15 2.95
C THR A 20 -4.32 -5.55 3.38
N LEU A 21 -5.62 -5.84 3.34
CA LEU A 21 -6.13 -7.19 3.62
C LEU A 21 -5.57 -8.22 2.63
N SER A 22 -5.49 -7.86 1.36
CA SER A 22 -4.94 -8.73 0.32
C SER A 22 -3.43 -8.95 0.49
N LEU A 23 -2.70 -7.93 0.94
CA LEU A 23 -1.29 -8.04 1.31
C LEU A 23 -1.08 -9.00 2.49
N VAL A 24 -1.86 -8.88 3.56
CA VAL A 24 -1.77 -9.79 4.72
C VAL A 24 -2.01 -11.23 4.29
N LYS A 25 -3.03 -11.48 3.46
CA LYS A 25 -3.33 -12.80 2.88
C LYS A 25 -2.24 -13.34 1.96
N LEU A 26 -1.39 -12.49 1.38
CA LEU A 26 -0.21 -12.93 0.62
C LEU A 26 0.89 -13.36 1.60
N ILE A 27 1.15 -12.54 2.62
CA ILE A 27 2.19 -12.76 3.63
C ILE A 27 1.95 -14.07 4.39
N GLU A 28 0.70 -14.39 4.74
CA GLU A 28 0.34 -15.66 5.40
C GLU A 28 0.69 -16.90 4.57
N LYS A 29 0.86 -16.76 3.25
CA LYS A 29 1.23 -17.86 2.34
C LYS A 29 2.73 -17.90 2.03
N MET A 30 3.51 -16.96 2.57
CA MET A 30 4.95 -16.91 2.30
C MET A 30 5.66 -18.10 2.94
N PRO A 31 6.69 -18.65 2.26
CA PRO A 31 7.48 -19.74 2.81
C PRO A 31 8.21 -19.28 4.08
N LYS A 32 8.36 -20.20 5.05
CA LYS A 32 9.13 -19.98 6.29
C LYS A 32 10.65 -20.09 6.06
N SER A 33 11.15 -19.36 5.08
CA SER A 33 12.59 -19.20 4.83
C SER A 33 13.08 -17.89 5.44
N VAL A 34 14.39 -17.76 5.66
CA VAL A 34 15.00 -16.51 6.16
C VAL A 34 14.59 -15.31 5.29
N PHE A 35 14.68 -15.47 3.97
CA PHE A 35 14.23 -14.44 3.03
C PHE A 35 12.73 -14.16 3.17
N GLY A 36 11.90 -15.21 3.20
CA GLY A 36 10.45 -15.12 3.34
C GLY A 36 10.03 -14.36 4.59
N GLU A 37 10.66 -14.63 5.74
CA GLU A 37 10.38 -13.93 6.99
C GLU A 37 10.80 -12.47 6.96
N VAL A 38 12.00 -12.17 6.46
CA VAL A 38 12.52 -10.79 6.39
C VAL A 38 11.67 -9.95 5.44
N VAL A 39 11.40 -10.45 4.23
CA VAL A 39 10.62 -9.70 3.23
C VAL A 39 9.17 -9.50 3.70
N SER A 40 8.58 -10.52 4.34
CA SER A 40 7.24 -10.44 4.91
C SER A 40 7.13 -9.34 5.97
N LYS A 41 8.11 -9.26 6.89
CA LYS A 41 8.14 -8.21 7.92
C LYS A 41 8.29 -6.82 7.30
N GLN A 42 9.17 -6.67 6.31
CA GLN A 42 9.39 -5.38 5.67
C GLN A 42 8.18 -4.89 4.87
N VAL A 43 7.58 -5.77 4.06
CA VAL A 43 6.38 -5.42 3.28
C VAL A 43 5.16 -5.23 4.17
N LEU A 44 5.02 -5.98 5.27
CA LEU A 44 3.94 -5.77 6.24
C LEU A 44 4.01 -4.37 6.84
N ARG A 45 5.20 -3.97 7.31
CA ARG A 45 5.42 -2.65 7.93
C ARG A 45 5.16 -1.52 6.92
N SER A 46 5.80 -1.59 5.75
CA SER A 46 5.64 -0.54 4.73
C SER A 46 4.21 -0.52 4.16
N GLY A 47 3.60 -1.66 3.89
CA GLY A 47 2.26 -1.73 3.32
C GLY A 47 1.15 -1.25 4.27
N THR A 48 1.20 -1.63 5.54
CA THR A 48 0.24 -1.15 6.55
C THR A 48 0.43 0.33 6.87
N SER A 49 1.65 0.85 6.76
CA SER A 49 1.97 2.27 6.93
C SER A 49 1.24 3.18 5.93
N ILE A 50 0.85 2.67 4.75
CA ILE A 50 0.12 3.46 3.74
C ILE A 50 -1.24 3.91 4.28
N ILE A 51 -2.07 2.96 4.73
CA ILE A 51 -3.40 3.28 5.25
C ILE A 51 -3.31 4.01 6.59
N ALA A 52 -2.35 3.65 7.45
CA ALA A 52 -2.13 4.35 8.72
C ALA A 52 -1.86 5.84 8.49
N ASN A 53 -0.89 6.18 7.62
CA ASN A 53 -0.60 7.57 7.29
C ASN A 53 -1.76 8.27 6.59
N TYR A 54 -2.53 7.57 5.75
CA TYR A 54 -3.72 8.18 5.15
C TYR A 54 -4.78 8.53 6.22
N ILE A 55 -4.99 7.69 7.22
CA ILE A 55 -5.90 7.97 8.34
C ILE A 55 -5.40 9.15 9.17
N GLU A 56 -4.11 9.18 9.50
CA GLU A 56 -3.48 10.31 10.21
C GLU A 56 -3.63 11.62 9.44
N ALA A 57 -3.46 11.58 8.11
CA ALA A 57 -3.70 12.75 7.27
C ALA A 57 -5.14 13.27 7.42
N LYS A 58 -6.15 12.39 7.48
CA LYS A 58 -7.55 12.80 7.64
C LYS A 58 -7.84 13.43 9.02
N ALA A 59 -6.99 13.18 10.02
CA ALA A 59 -7.05 13.77 11.34
C ALA A 59 -6.09 14.98 11.51
N ALA A 60 -5.36 15.36 10.47
CA ALA A 60 -4.34 16.41 10.56
C ALA A 60 -4.94 17.78 10.91
N SER A 61 -4.29 18.51 11.82
CA SER A 61 -4.68 19.85 12.28
C SER A 61 -4.29 20.97 11.31
N SER A 62 -3.40 20.69 10.35
CA SER A 62 -2.92 21.68 9.40
C SER A 62 -2.73 21.10 7.99
N ARG A 63 -2.75 21.98 6.97
CA ARG A 63 -2.44 21.59 5.58
C ARG A 63 -1.01 21.05 5.44
N LYS A 64 -0.07 21.56 6.23
CA LYS A 64 1.32 21.10 6.25
C LYS A 64 1.39 19.65 6.77
N ASP A 65 0.72 19.37 7.88
CA ASP A 65 0.70 18.02 8.47
C ASP A 65 -0.05 17.03 7.57
N PHE A 66 -1.17 17.44 7.00
CA PHE A 66 -1.88 16.67 5.98
C PHE A 66 -0.94 16.27 4.83
N THR A 67 -0.17 17.23 4.31
CA THR A 67 0.79 17.01 3.22
C THR A 67 1.93 16.08 3.65
N ASN A 68 2.42 16.21 4.87
CA ASN A 68 3.47 15.34 5.41
C ASN A 68 3.00 13.90 5.51
N PHE A 69 1.82 13.64 6.07
CA PHE A 69 1.26 12.29 6.15
C PHE A 69 0.98 11.67 4.77
N PHE A 70 0.44 12.44 3.81
CA PHE A 70 0.31 11.96 2.43
C PHE A 70 1.67 11.61 1.79
N ASN A 71 2.71 12.40 2.09
CA ASN A 71 4.06 12.15 1.61
C ASN A 71 4.67 10.90 2.25
N HIS A 72 4.41 10.64 3.53
CA HIS A 72 4.78 9.39 4.19
C HIS A 72 4.04 8.19 3.58
N ALA A 73 2.73 8.30 3.34
CA ALA A 73 1.96 7.25 2.66
C ALA A 73 2.53 6.92 1.28
N LEU A 74 2.92 7.93 0.48
CA LEU A 74 3.53 7.72 -0.83
C LEU A 74 4.90 7.03 -0.73
N LYS A 75 5.75 7.43 0.23
CA LYS A 75 7.03 6.78 0.47
C LYS A 75 6.85 5.31 0.84
N SER A 76 5.92 5.02 1.76
CA SER A 76 5.57 3.66 2.16
C SER A 76 5.02 2.83 1.00
N ALA A 77 4.24 3.44 0.09
CA ALA A 77 3.77 2.78 -1.12
C ALA A 77 4.93 2.42 -2.06
N ASN A 78 5.86 3.33 -2.30
CA ASN A 78 7.02 3.06 -3.15
C ASN A 78 7.96 2.00 -2.54
N GLU A 79 8.17 2.02 -1.22
CA GLU A 79 8.92 0.97 -0.51
C GLU A 79 8.22 -0.39 -0.65
N SER A 80 6.90 -0.43 -0.48
CA SER A 80 6.11 -1.66 -0.63
C SER A 80 6.20 -2.25 -2.05
N LYS A 81 6.30 -1.41 -3.09
CA LYS A 81 6.50 -1.87 -4.47
C LYS A 81 7.81 -2.64 -4.63
N VAL A 82 8.89 -2.16 -4.01
CA VAL A 82 10.19 -2.84 -4.05
C VAL A 82 10.07 -4.24 -3.44
N TRP A 83 9.48 -4.34 -2.25
CA TRP A 83 9.33 -5.63 -1.58
C TRP A 83 8.42 -6.61 -2.32
N LEU A 84 7.30 -6.12 -2.87
CA LEU A 84 6.40 -6.97 -3.68
C LEU A 84 7.05 -7.42 -4.99
N ALA A 85 7.87 -6.57 -5.62
CA ALA A 85 8.64 -6.96 -6.80
C ALA A 85 9.67 -8.04 -6.46
N LEU A 86 10.39 -7.89 -5.35
CA LEU A 86 11.31 -8.92 -4.87
C LEU A 86 10.58 -10.24 -4.60
N ILE A 87 9.43 -10.23 -3.93
CA ILE A 87 8.62 -11.45 -3.72
C ILE A 87 8.23 -12.09 -5.06
N ARG A 88 7.75 -11.29 -6.01
CA ARG A 88 7.32 -11.77 -7.34
C ARG A 88 8.46 -12.43 -8.11
N ASP A 89 9.65 -11.84 -8.06
CA ASP A 89 10.78 -12.21 -8.90
C ASP A 89 11.64 -13.32 -8.30
N THR A 90 11.59 -13.55 -6.99
CA THR A 90 12.39 -14.59 -6.31
C THR A 90 11.58 -15.83 -5.91
N THR A 91 10.25 -15.76 -5.91
CA THR A 91 9.41 -16.91 -5.55
C THR A 91 9.34 -17.95 -6.67
N ASN A 92 9.43 -19.22 -6.29
CA ASN A 92 9.15 -20.36 -7.19
C ASN A 92 7.66 -20.70 -7.28
N SER A 93 6.81 -20.09 -6.42
CA SER A 93 5.37 -20.35 -6.43
C SER A 93 4.66 -19.42 -7.42
N GLN A 94 4.11 -19.99 -8.49
CA GLN A 94 3.35 -19.23 -9.49
C GLN A 94 2.16 -18.48 -8.85
N LYS A 95 1.49 -19.10 -7.87
CA LYS A 95 0.38 -18.49 -7.13
C LYS A 95 0.81 -17.23 -6.37
N ILE A 96 1.99 -17.26 -5.72
CA ILE A 96 2.54 -16.08 -5.03
C ILE A 96 2.92 -15.02 -6.06
N LYS A 97 3.55 -15.41 -7.17
CA LYS A 97 3.93 -14.50 -8.25
C LYS A 97 2.73 -13.74 -8.82
N ASP A 98 1.63 -14.44 -9.11
CA ASP A 98 0.40 -13.84 -9.64
C ASP A 98 -0.25 -12.89 -8.63
N GLN A 99 -0.33 -13.29 -7.35
CA GLN A 99 -0.88 -12.45 -6.29
C GLN A 99 -0.04 -11.19 -6.06
N SER A 100 1.30 -11.30 -6.05
CA SER A 100 2.21 -10.15 -5.98
C SER A 100 2.03 -9.21 -7.16
N LYS A 101 1.83 -9.74 -8.39
CA LYS A 101 1.56 -8.92 -9.59
C LYS A 101 0.26 -8.13 -9.45
N ILE A 102 -0.82 -8.75 -8.99
CA ILE A 102 -2.10 -8.08 -8.76
C ILE A 102 -1.94 -6.96 -7.71
N LEU A 103 -1.27 -7.25 -6.59
CA LEU A 103 -1.00 -6.26 -5.54
C LEU A 103 -0.14 -5.10 -6.04
N LEU A 104 0.86 -5.36 -6.90
CA LEU A 104 1.72 -4.34 -7.49
C LEU A 104 0.94 -3.39 -8.39
N VAL A 105 0.07 -3.91 -9.26
CA VAL A 105 -0.76 -3.09 -10.15
C VAL A 105 -1.64 -2.15 -9.33
N GLU A 106 -2.32 -2.68 -8.33
CA GLU A 106 -3.19 -1.88 -7.46
C GLU A 106 -2.41 -0.87 -6.62
N LEU A 107 -1.24 -1.26 -6.10
CA LEU A 107 -0.36 -0.36 -5.36
C LEU A 107 0.20 0.77 -6.23
N ASP A 108 0.40 0.53 -7.53
CA ASP A 108 0.81 1.56 -8.47
C ASP A 108 -0.27 2.64 -8.64
N GLU A 109 -1.53 2.23 -8.76
CA GLU A 109 -2.66 3.15 -8.81
C GLU A 109 -2.83 3.93 -7.49
N ILE A 110 -2.67 3.26 -6.33
CA ILE A 110 -2.66 3.92 -5.02
C ILE A 110 -1.56 5.00 -4.96
N ALA A 111 -0.35 4.68 -5.42
CA ALA A 111 0.77 5.62 -5.44
C ALA A 111 0.54 6.80 -6.39
N LYS A 112 -0.05 6.57 -7.57
CA LYS A 112 -0.43 7.63 -8.53
C LYS A 112 -1.44 8.60 -7.89
N ILE A 113 -2.44 8.10 -7.18
CA ILE A 113 -3.43 8.94 -6.49
C ILE A 113 -2.77 9.78 -5.40
N LEU A 114 -1.90 9.18 -4.57
CA LEU A 114 -1.14 9.91 -3.55
C LEU A 114 -0.25 10.98 -4.17
N GLY A 115 0.47 10.66 -5.25
CA GLY A 115 1.32 11.59 -5.98
C GLY A 115 0.55 12.77 -6.58
N ALA A 116 -0.55 12.49 -7.28
CA ALA A 116 -1.42 13.53 -7.85
C ALA A 116 -2.02 14.43 -6.75
N SER A 117 -2.38 13.86 -5.60
CA SER A 117 -2.86 14.62 -4.45
C SER A 117 -1.78 15.54 -3.89
N LEU A 118 -0.54 15.06 -3.77
CA LEU A 118 0.60 15.85 -3.30
C LEU A 118 0.97 17.01 -4.24
N LEU A 119 0.93 16.80 -5.55
CA LEU A 119 1.17 17.86 -6.54
C LEU A 119 0.17 19.01 -6.37
N LYS A 120 -1.12 18.66 -6.26
CA LYS A 120 -2.19 19.64 -5.98
C LYS A 120 -1.99 20.37 -4.65
N LEU A 121 -1.63 19.65 -3.58
CA LEU A 121 -1.39 20.25 -2.26
C LEU A 121 -0.21 21.23 -2.28
N ARG A 122 0.83 20.96 -3.07
CA ARG A 122 2.04 21.80 -3.21
C ARG A 122 1.89 22.93 -4.23
N GLY A 123 0.77 23.01 -4.94
CA GLY A 123 0.55 24.03 -5.97
C GLY A 123 1.42 23.88 -7.22
N LYS A 124 2.05 22.71 -7.42
CA LYS A 124 2.80 22.41 -8.65
C LYS A 124 1.86 21.67 -9.60
N LYS A 125 1.48 22.31 -10.71
CA LYS A 125 0.81 21.66 -11.85
C LYS A 125 1.86 21.03 -12.76
#